data_AF-A0A956YNV0-F1
#
_entry.id   AF-A0A956YNV0-F1
#
_cell.length_a   1.000
_cell.length_b   1.000
_cell.length_c   1.000
_cell.angle_alpha   90.00
_cell.angle_beta   90.00
_cell.angle_gamma   90.00
#
_symmetry.space_group_name_H-M   'P 1'
#
loop_
_entity.id
_entity.type
_entity.pdbx_description
1 polymer ?
#
loop_
_entity_poly.entity_id
_entity_poly.type
_entity_poly.pdbx_seq_one_letter_code
_entity_poly.pdbx_strand_id
1 'polypeptide(L)'
;MSTTAAFVVAGHGVKVAKHGNRAASSKSGSADVLMALGGNLDLNAEQVAECIDEVGIGFLYAVKHHPAMRFAIGPRREIGQRTIFNVLGPLTNPAGATHQLIGVYDAALTEPMAMVLGELGSKAAFVVHGADGLDELSTTGVNRLSHWHNGSVTTRDFDPLELNLPRATIDDFVGGTPEENAQITHDILSGKDKGPRRDIVLLNAAAALSVDCNDWPAGLAEARESIDSGAALDTLNRWIEKTNRV
;
A
#
# COMPACT_ATOMS: atom_id res chain seq x y z
N MET A 1 1.95 6.39 3.94
CA MET A 1 2.80 5.20 4.15
C MET A 1 2.70 4.22 2.99
N SER A 2 1.54 3.59 2.76
CA SER A 2 1.36 2.61 1.66
C SER A 2 1.69 3.13 0.25
N THR A 3 1.44 4.42 -0.04
CA THR A 3 1.89 5.07 -1.29
C THR A 3 3.41 5.08 -1.41
N THR A 4 4.14 5.41 -0.34
CA THR A 4 5.61 5.45 -0.33
C THR A 4 6.18 4.05 -0.50
N ALA A 5 5.62 3.05 0.21
CA ALA A 5 6.02 1.65 0.06
C ALA A 5 5.83 1.12 -1.37
N ALA A 6 4.77 1.54 -2.07
CA ALA A 6 4.54 1.17 -3.46
C ALA A 6 5.68 1.61 -4.39
N PHE A 7 6.24 2.82 -4.19
CA PHE A 7 7.41 3.27 -4.96
C PHE A 7 8.68 2.51 -4.58
N VAL A 8 8.84 2.11 -3.32
CA VAL A 8 9.96 1.25 -2.91
C VAL A 8 9.90 -0.12 -3.59
N VAL A 9 8.71 -0.74 -3.62
CA VAL A 9 8.48 -2.02 -4.32
C VAL A 9 8.75 -1.88 -5.83
N ALA A 10 8.25 -0.80 -6.44
CA ALA A 10 8.47 -0.54 -7.86
C ALA A 10 9.93 -0.21 -8.19
N GLY A 11 10.64 0.49 -7.31
CA GLY A 11 12.08 0.78 -7.43
C GLY A 11 12.95 -0.48 -7.35
N HIS A 12 12.49 -1.53 -6.67
CA HIS A 12 13.14 -2.84 -6.72
C HIS A 12 12.95 -3.56 -8.07
N GLY A 13 11.93 -3.18 -8.85
CA GLY A 13 11.64 -3.73 -10.18
C GLY A 13 10.36 -4.56 -10.26
N VAL A 14 9.58 -4.65 -9.19
CA VAL A 14 8.27 -5.33 -9.21
C VAL A 14 7.21 -4.38 -9.77
N LYS A 15 6.37 -4.85 -10.70
CA LYS A 15 5.27 -4.04 -11.23
C LYS A 15 4.19 -3.83 -10.18
N VAL A 16 3.81 -2.57 -9.94
CA VAL A 16 2.83 -2.19 -8.91
C VAL A 16 1.59 -1.55 -9.51
N ALA A 17 0.43 -2.16 -9.28
CA ALA A 17 -0.87 -1.60 -9.60
C ALA A 17 -1.54 -1.09 -8.31
N LYS A 18 -1.24 0.16 -7.91
CA LYS A 18 -1.71 0.72 -6.64
C LYS A 18 -3.14 1.22 -6.78
N HIS A 19 -4.08 0.51 -6.15
CA HIS A 19 -5.46 1.00 -5.99
C HIS A 19 -5.55 1.97 -4.81
N GLY A 20 -6.20 3.12 -5.01
CA GLY A 20 -6.33 4.15 -3.98
C GLY A 20 -7.42 5.17 -4.25
N ASN A 21 -7.71 5.97 -3.24
CA ASN A 21 -8.71 7.05 -3.31
C ASN A 21 -8.22 8.29 -2.55
N ARG A 22 -8.99 9.38 -2.62
CA ARG A 22 -8.85 10.54 -1.72
C ARG A 22 -9.23 10.16 -0.29
N ALA A 23 -8.78 10.95 0.68
CA ALA A 23 -9.13 10.73 2.08
C ALA A 23 -10.65 10.71 2.29
N ALA A 24 -11.15 9.67 2.98
CA ALA A 24 -12.51 9.65 3.50
C ALA A 24 -12.58 10.16 4.96
N SER A 25 -11.51 9.98 5.74
CA SER A 25 -11.44 10.30 7.18
C SER A 25 -10.08 10.80 7.68
N SER A 26 -9.01 10.75 6.86
CA SER A 26 -7.68 11.26 7.21
C SER A 26 -7.47 12.71 6.73
N LYS A 27 -6.41 13.37 7.21
CA LYS A 27 -6.00 14.72 6.73
C LYS A 27 -5.57 14.73 5.26
N SER A 28 -5.13 13.59 4.72
CA SER A 28 -4.66 13.44 3.35
C SER A 28 -4.71 11.96 2.95
N GLY A 29 -5.21 11.68 1.74
CA GLY A 29 -5.27 10.34 1.17
C GLY A 29 -4.18 10.11 0.12
N SER A 30 -4.04 8.87 -0.32
CA SER A 30 -3.03 8.49 -1.34
C SER A 30 -3.06 9.37 -2.59
N ALA A 31 -4.26 9.70 -3.10
CA ALA A 31 -4.42 10.56 -4.27
C ALA A 31 -3.96 12.01 -4.00
N ASP A 32 -4.23 12.55 -2.81
CA ASP A 32 -3.88 13.92 -2.45
C ASP A 32 -2.35 14.09 -2.36
N VAL A 33 -1.67 13.11 -1.76
CA VAL A 33 -0.19 13.08 -1.69
C VAL A 33 0.42 12.97 -3.09
N LEU A 34 -0.12 12.11 -3.95
CA LEU A 34 0.41 11.93 -5.32
C LEU A 34 0.25 13.19 -6.17
N MET A 35 -0.86 13.91 -6.05
CA MET A 35 -1.05 15.20 -6.71
C MET A 35 -0.08 16.26 -6.15
N ALA A 36 0.13 16.29 -4.82
CA ALA A 36 1.08 17.21 -4.19
C ALA A 36 2.55 16.91 -4.56
N LEU A 37 2.88 15.66 -4.88
CA LEU A 37 4.18 15.27 -5.47
C LEU A 37 4.33 15.70 -6.94
N GLY A 38 3.26 16.18 -7.59
CA GLY A 38 3.27 16.62 -8.98
C GLY A 38 2.74 15.58 -9.99
N GLY A 39 2.25 14.44 -9.52
CA GLY A 39 1.66 13.41 -10.38
C GLY A 39 0.30 13.81 -10.92
N ASN A 40 0.06 13.52 -12.20
CA ASN A 40 -1.26 13.63 -12.79
C ASN A 40 -2.05 12.34 -12.52
N LEU A 41 -3.28 12.46 -12.01
CA LEU A 41 -4.17 11.32 -11.74
C LEU A 41 -5.34 11.24 -12.73
N ASP A 42 -5.45 12.19 -13.65
CA ASP A 42 -6.50 12.20 -14.66
C ASP A 42 -6.18 11.31 -15.86
N LEU A 43 -5.75 10.07 -15.60
CA LEU A 43 -5.42 9.09 -16.62
C LEU A 43 -6.63 8.18 -16.91
N ASN A 44 -6.72 7.68 -18.15
CA ASN A 44 -7.57 6.57 -18.53
C ASN A 44 -6.87 5.21 -18.24
N ALA A 45 -7.57 4.10 -18.49
CA ALA A 45 -7.07 2.78 -18.15
C ALA A 45 -5.81 2.40 -18.96
N GLU A 46 -5.78 2.77 -20.24
CA GLU A 46 -4.68 2.51 -21.16
C GLU A 46 -3.41 3.26 -20.71
N GLN A 47 -3.53 4.54 -20.37
CA GLN A 47 -2.42 5.36 -19.88
C GLN A 47 -1.89 4.85 -18.53
N VAL A 48 -2.75 4.35 -17.63
CA VAL A 48 -2.29 3.72 -16.39
C VAL A 48 -1.55 2.41 -16.68
N ALA A 49 -2.02 1.61 -17.65
CA ALA A 49 -1.30 0.41 -18.07
C ALA A 49 0.08 0.74 -18.63
N GLU A 50 0.22 1.79 -19.46
CA GLU A 50 1.51 2.28 -19.93
C GLU A 50 2.45 2.69 -18.79
N CYS A 51 1.93 3.33 -17.73
CA CYS A 51 2.74 3.66 -16.56
C CYS A 51 3.27 2.40 -15.86
N ILE A 52 2.43 1.37 -15.71
CA ILE A 52 2.83 0.08 -15.12
C ILE A 52 3.88 -0.60 -15.99
N ASP A 53 3.74 -0.58 -17.31
CA ASP A 53 4.64 -1.28 -18.21
C ASP A 53 5.99 -0.58 -18.39
N GLU A 54 6.03 0.76 -18.47
CA GLU A 54 7.25 1.52 -18.73
C GLU A 54 7.98 1.98 -17.46
N VAL A 55 7.23 2.33 -16.41
CA VAL A 55 7.79 2.87 -15.16
C VAL A 55 7.83 1.80 -14.07
N GLY A 56 6.96 0.79 -14.15
CA GLY A 56 6.80 -0.25 -13.12
C GLY A 56 5.73 0.08 -12.09
N ILE A 57 5.05 1.22 -12.18
CA ILE A 57 3.96 1.57 -11.25
C ILE A 57 2.86 2.38 -11.93
N GLY A 58 1.62 2.07 -11.58
CA GLY A 58 0.42 2.83 -11.96
C GLY A 58 -0.51 3.03 -10.77
N PHE A 59 -1.21 4.17 -10.76
CA PHE A 59 -2.21 4.48 -9.75
C PHE A 59 -3.61 4.35 -10.31
N LEU A 60 -4.37 3.39 -9.77
CA LEU A 60 -5.75 3.13 -10.14
C LEU A 60 -6.64 3.95 -9.22
N TYR A 61 -7.21 5.04 -9.74
CA TYR A 61 -8.02 5.95 -8.94
C TYR A 61 -9.45 5.40 -8.80
N ALA A 62 -9.83 4.99 -7.58
CA ALA A 62 -11.04 4.19 -7.30
C ALA A 62 -12.35 4.77 -7.88
N VAL A 63 -12.48 6.10 -7.92
CA VAL A 63 -13.67 6.79 -8.47
C VAL A 63 -13.93 6.43 -9.93
N LYS A 64 -12.86 6.19 -10.72
CA LYS A 64 -12.96 5.85 -12.14
C LYS A 64 -13.28 4.38 -12.39
N HIS A 65 -12.97 3.49 -11.44
CA HIS A 65 -13.04 2.03 -11.66
C HIS A 65 -14.28 1.36 -11.05
N HIS A 66 -15.00 2.02 -10.14
CA HIS A 66 -16.20 1.46 -9.51
C HIS A 66 -17.43 2.37 -9.65
N PRO A 67 -17.87 2.71 -10.87
CA PRO A 67 -18.98 3.66 -11.07
C PRO A 67 -20.31 3.19 -10.46
N ALA A 68 -20.52 1.88 -10.34
CA ALA A 68 -21.69 1.30 -9.69
C ALA A 68 -21.75 1.60 -8.18
N MET A 69 -20.61 1.85 -7.53
CA MET A 69 -20.58 2.18 -6.10
C MET A 69 -21.32 3.49 -5.78
N ARG A 70 -21.56 4.37 -6.76
CA ARG A 70 -22.33 5.60 -6.58
C ARG A 70 -23.74 5.34 -6.03
N PHE A 71 -24.35 4.22 -6.40
CA PHE A 71 -25.69 3.84 -5.95
C PHE A 71 -25.73 3.41 -4.48
N ALA A 72 -24.59 3.00 -3.92
CA ALA A 72 -24.46 2.63 -2.51
C ALA A 72 -24.08 3.81 -1.60
N ILE A 73 -23.67 4.97 -2.14
CA ILE A 73 -23.18 6.11 -1.34
C ILE A 73 -24.26 6.64 -0.39
N GLY A 74 -25.46 6.90 -0.89
CA GLY A 74 -26.59 7.41 -0.09
C GLY A 74 -26.94 6.48 1.08
N PRO A 75 -27.29 5.21 0.80
CA PRO A 75 -27.59 4.23 1.85
C PRO A 75 -26.45 4.05 2.86
N ARG A 76 -25.18 4.03 2.43
CA ARG A 76 -24.03 3.92 3.35
C ARG A 76 -23.92 5.12 4.29
N ARG A 77 -24.21 6.33 3.79
CA ARG A 77 -24.17 7.56 4.60
C ARG A 77 -25.30 7.59 5.62
N GLU A 78 -26.49 7.14 5.25
CA GLU A 78 -27.65 7.02 6.14
C GLU A 78 -27.41 5.99 7.25
N ILE A 79 -26.81 4.84 6.90
CA ILE A 79 -26.46 3.78 7.86
C ILE A 79 -25.41 4.27 8.87
N GLY A 80 -24.44 5.08 8.45
CA GLY A 80 -23.48 5.74 9.37
C GLY A 80 -22.52 4.80 10.14
N GLN A 81 -22.57 3.49 9.87
CA GLN A 81 -21.73 2.46 10.49
C GLN A 81 -20.99 1.63 9.43
N ARG A 82 -19.96 0.90 9.85
CA ARG A 82 -19.21 -0.02 8.98
C ARG A 82 -20.13 -1.15 8.51
N THR A 83 -20.00 -1.53 7.24
CA THR A 83 -20.71 -2.64 6.61
C THR A 83 -19.75 -3.45 5.74
N ILE A 84 -20.23 -4.51 5.08
CA ILE A 84 -19.41 -5.27 4.12
C ILE A 84 -18.78 -4.38 3.03
N PHE A 85 -19.40 -3.26 2.68
CA PHE A 85 -18.82 -2.30 1.72
C PHE A 85 -17.51 -1.66 2.18
N ASN A 86 -17.16 -1.74 3.47
CA ASN A 86 -15.88 -1.27 3.99
C ASN A 86 -14.73 -2.26 3.72
N VAL A 87 -15.02 -3.53 3.45
CA VAL A 87 -14.00 -4.55 3.13
C VAL A 87 -13.91 -4.86 1.63
N LEU A 88 -14.88 -4.43 0.82
CA LEU A 88 -14.89 -4.71 -0.63
C LEU A 88 -13.80 -3.97 -1.41
N GLY A 89 -13.43 -2.74 -1.01
CA GLY A 89 -12.54 -1.90 -1.80
C GLY A 89 -11.19 -2.55 -2.16
N PRO A 90 -10.48 -3.16 -1.19
CA PRO A 90 -9.25 -3.89 -1.48
C PRO A 90 -9.45 -5.16 -2.30
N LEU A 91 -10.62 -5.80 -2.25
CA LEU A 91 -10.92 -7.05 -2.97
C LEU A 91 -11.21 -6.84 -4.47
N THR A 92 -11.36 -5.60 -4.91
CA THR A 92 -11.80 -5.27 -6.27
C THR A 92 -10.73 -4.55 -7.09
N ASN A 93 -9.45 -4.89 -6.93
CA ASN A 93 -8.38 -4.30 -7.74
C ASN A 93 -8.63 -4.55 -9.25
N PRO A 94 -8.82 -3.49 -10.07
CA PRO A 94 -9.21 -3.64 -11.46
C PRO A 94 -8.08 -4.13 -12.37
N ALA A 95 -6.83 -4.17 -11.91
CA ALA A 95 -5.68 -4.61 -12.71
C ALA A 95 -5.42 -6.12 -12.65
N GLY A 96 -6.22 -6.90 -11.91
CA GLY A 96 -6.02 -8.35 -11.79
C GLY A 96 -4.69 -8.71 -11.10
N ALA A 97 -4.25 -7.90 -10.12
CA ALA A 97 -3.03 -8.15 -9.38
C ALA A 97 -3.07 -9.52 -8.69
N THR A 98 -2.11 -10.39 -9.04
CA THR A 98 -2.05 -11.77 -8.51
C THR A 98 -1.35 -11.87 -7.16
N HIS A 99 -0.62 -10.83 -6.76
CA HIS A 99 0.13 -10.72 -5.51
C HIS A 99 -0.33 -9.47 -4.79
N GLN A 100 -0.81 -9.58 -3.55
CA GLN A 100 -1.50 -8.48 -2.87
C GLN A 100 -1.05 -8.32 -1.41
N LEU A 101 -0.87 -7.07 -0.98
CA LEU A 101 -0.76 -6.69 0.43
C LEU A 101 -1.96 -5.82 0.78
N ILE A 102 -2.80 -6.27 1.69
CA ILE A 102 -4.06 -5.62 2.04
C ILE A 102 -4.14 -5.35 3.54
N GLY A 103 -4.42 -4.11 3.87
CA GLY A 103 -4.74 -3.65 5.21
C GLY A 103 -6.18 -3.86 5.60
N VAL A 104 -6.42 -4.23 6.87
CA VAL A 104 -7.76 -4.28 7.45
C VAL A 104 -7.82 -3.57 8.80
N TYR A 105 -8.95 -2.94 9.08
CA TYR A 105 -9.16 -2.18 10.31
C TYR A 105 -9.43 -3.06 11.55
N ASP A 106 -9.60 -4.37 11.38
CA ASP A 106 -9.94 -5.31 12.45
C ASP A 106 -9.16 -6.62 12.21
N ALA A 107 -8.42 -7.05 13.23
CA ALA A 107 -7.63 -8.28 13.20
C ALA A 107 -8.47 -9.52 12.80
N ALA A 108 -9.74 -9.59 13.18
CA ALA A 108 -10.63 -10.71 12.87
C ALA A 108 -10.94 -10.83 11.37
N LEU A 109 -10.71 -9.77 10.58
CA LEU A 109 -10.93 -9.77 9.13
C LEU A 109 -9.75 -10.33 8.33
N THR A 110 -8.56 -10.43 8.92
CA THR A 110 -7.33 -10.82 8.22
C THR A 110 -7.50 -12.17 7.52
N GLU A 111 -7.91 -13.19 8.26
CA GLU A 111 -8.07 -14.56 7.76
C GLU A 111 -9.20 -14.72 6.73
N PRO A 112 -10.45 -14.29 6.99
CA PRO A 112 -11.53 -14.43 6.00
C PRO A 112 -11.24 -13.65 4.72
N MET A 113 -10.60 -12.47 4.81
CA MET A 113 -10.23 -11.73 3.60
C MET A 113 -9.12 -12.43 2.82
N ALA A 114 -8.13 -13.06 3.48
CA ALA A 114 -7.11 -13.84 2.80
C ALA A 114 -7.72 -15.03 2.04
N MET A 115 -8.71 -15.72 2.63
CA MET A 115 -9.45 -16.80 1.94
C MET A 115 -10.18 -16.28 0.70
N VAL A 116 -10.93 -15.17 0.83
CA VAL A 116 -11.67 -14.57 -0.29
C VAL A 116 -10.74 -14.16 -1.41
N LEU A 117 -9.57 -13.58 -1.11
CA LEU A 117 -8.57 -13.25 -2.13
C LEU A 117 -8.10 -14.48 -2.91
N GLY A 118 -7.96 -15.61 -2.22
CA GLY A 118 -7.66 -16.89 -2.84
C GLY A 118 -8.76 -17.39 -3.78
N GLU A 119 -10.02 -17.33 -3.34
CA GLU A 119 -11.18 -17.69 -4.16
C GLU A 119 -11.35 -16.77 -5.38
N LEU A 120 -10.97 -15.49 -5.24
CA LEU A 120 -10.95 -14.51 -6.34
C LEU A 120 -9.74 -14.66 -7.28
N GLY A 121 -8.84 -15.62 -7.02
CA GLY A 121 -7.75 -15.99 -7.93
C GLY A 121 -6.38 -15.37 -7.61
N SER A 122 -6.18 -14.82 -6.42
CA SER A 122 -4.84 -14.39 -5.98
C SER A 122 -3.90 -15.60 -5.87
N LYS A 123 -2.66 -15.44 -6.34
CA LYS A 123 -1.61 -16.47 -6.18
C LYS A 123 -0.99 -16.42 -4.79
N ALA A 124 -0.71 -15.22 -4.30
CA ALA A 124 -0.28 -14.98 -2.94
C ALA A 124 -0.85 -13.67 -2.41
N ALA A 125 -1.19 -13.63 -1.12
CA ALA A 125 -1.63 -12.39 -0.50
C ALA A 125 -1.30 -12.35 0.99
N PHE A 126 -0.85 -11.19 1.47
CA PHE A 126 -0.84 -10.87 2.89
C PHE A 126 -2.03 -9.97 3.21
N VAL A 127 -2.81 -10.35 4.22
CA VAL A 127 -3.80 -9.47 4.85
C VAL A 127 -3.33 -9.13 6.25
N VAL A 128 -3.23 -7.83 6.56
CA VAL A 128 -2.56 -7.32 7.75
C VAL A 128 -3.47 -6.44 8.58
N HIS A 129 -3.30 -6.54 9.89
CA HIS A 129 -3.81 -5.57 10.85
C HIS A 129 -2.66 -5.18 11.79
N GLY A 130 -2.34 -3.89 11.79
CA GLY A 130 -1.23 -3.34 12.53
C GLY A 130 -1.52 -3.15 14.01
N ALA A 131 -0.44 -3.11 14.80
CA ALA A 131 -0.52 -2.55 16.14
C ALA A 131 -1.13 -1.13 16.12
N ASP A 132 -1.78 -0.75 17.22
CA ASP A 132 -2.55 0.51 17.36
C ASP A 132 -3.74 0.66 16.40
N GLY A 133 -4.19 -0.44 15.79
CA GLY A 133 -5.40 -0.48 14.96
C GLY A 133 -5.21 0.02 13.53
N LEU A 134 -3.95 0.10 13.07
CA LEU A 134 -3.63 0.50 11.71
C LEU A 134 -4.06 -0.56 10.69
N ASP A 135 -4.52 -0.13 9.52
CA ASP A 135 -4.71 -0.99 8.34
C ASP A 135 -3.40 -1.11 7.54
N GLU A 136 -2.26 -1.12 8.23
CA GLU A 136 -0.91 -1.27 7.69
C GLU A 136 -0.07 -2.04 8.71
N LEU A 137 1.05 -2.64 8.31
CA LEU A 137 2.01 -3.15 9.28
C LEU A 137 2.63 -1.98 10.05
N SER A 138 2.71 -2.12 11.38
CA SER A 138 3.22 -1.10 12.30
C SER A 138 4.50 -1.56 12.98
N THR A 139 5.43 -0.63 13.19
CA THR A 139 6.61 -0.85 14.06
C THR A 139 6.36 -0.52 15.53
N THR A 140 5.15 -0.10 15.91
CA THR A 140 4.81 0.18 17.32
C THR A 140 4.64 -1.09 18.16
N GLY A 141 4.31 -2.23 17.55
CA GLY A 141 3.94 -3.44 18.28
C GLY A 141 3.79 -4.67 17.41
N VAL A 142 3.10 -5.68 17.97
CA VAL A 142 2.78 -6.93 17.29
C VAL A 142 1.63 -6.72 16.30
N ASN A 143 1.80 -7.25 15.09
CA ASN A 143 0.83 -7.18 14.01
C ASN A 143 0.15 -8.54 13.83
N ARG A 144 -1.10 -8.54 13.34
CA ARG A 144 -1.79 -9.75 12.87
C ARG A 144 -1.59 -9.88 11.37
N LEU A 145 -1.18 -11.06 10.91
CA LEU A 145 -0.88 -11.37 9.52
C LEU A 145 -1.58 -12.67 9.10
N SER A 146 -2.35 -12.64 8.01
CA SER A 146 -2.84 -13.85 7.33
C SER A 146 -2.25 -13.93 5.93
N HIS A 147 -1.53 -15.02 5.66
CA HIS A 147 -0.87 -15.28 4.38
C HIS A 147 -1.64 -16.32 3.59
N TRP A 148 -2.24 -15.90 2.48
CA TRP A 148 -2.72 -16.82 1.45
C TRP A 148 -1.56 -17.19 0.53
N HIS A 149 -1.25 -18.48 0.44
CA HIS A 149 -0.29 -19.02 -0.53
C HIS A 149 -0.54 -20.53 -0.71
N ASN A 150 -0.36 -21.03 -1.94
CA ASN A 150 -0.49 -22.45 -2.27
C ASN A 150 -1.80 -23.11 -1.79
N GLY A 151 -2.92 -22.40 -1.91
CA GLY A 151 -4.25 -22.94 -1.60
C GLY A 151 -4.60 -22.97 -0.10
N SER A 152 -3.80 -22.35 0.76
CA SER A 152 -4.03 -22.32 2.20
C SER A 152 -3.78 -20.94 2.80
N VAL A 153 -4.45 -20.64 3.92
CA VAL A 153 -4.17 -19.46 4.73
C VAL A 153 -3.37 -19.87 5.97
N THR A 154 -2.25 -19.21 6.21
CA THR A 154 -1.52 -19.28 7.48
C THR A 154 -1.65 -17.96 8.22
N THR A 155 -2.25 -17.99 9.40
CA THR A 155 -2.39 -16.81 10.26
C THR A 155 -1.37 -16.85 11.38
N ARG A 156 -0.65 -15.75 11.60
CA ARG A 156 0.28 -15.59 12.72
C ARG A 156 0.29 -14.17 13.25
N ASP A 157 0.80 -14.04 14.46
CA ASP A 157 1.22 -12.75 14.97
C ASP A 157 2.69 -12.51 14.53
N PHE A 158 3.01 -11.26 14.20
CA PHE A 158 4.29 -10.87 13.64
C PHE A 158 4.83 -9.63 14.36
N ASP A 159 6.00 -9.78 14.96
CA ASP A 159 6.70 -8.68 15.62
C ASP A 159 7.79 -8.10 14.69
N PRO A 160 7.77 -6.81 14.35
CA PRO A 160 8.83 -6.15 13.55
C PRO A 160 10.24 -6.30 14.13
N LEU A 161 10.36 -6.58 15.44
CA LEU A 161 11.64 -6.92 16.06
C LEU A 161 12.28 -8.19 15.46
N GLU A 162 11.49 -9.11 14.89
CA GLU A 162 11.98 -10.28 14.12
C GLU A 162 12.87 -9.85 12.94
N LEU A 163 12.69 -8.63 12.43
CA LEU A 163 13.46 -8.05 11.34
C LEU A 163 14.49 -7.01 11.80
N ASN A 164 14.74 -6.89 13.10
CA ASN A 164 15.60 -5.88 13.71
C ASN A 164 15.14 -4.43 13.41
N LEU A 165 13.84 -4.20 13.21
CA LEU A 165 13.28 -2.85 13.11
C LEU A 165 12.97 -2.32 14.51
N PRO A 166 13.50 -1.15 14.91
CA PRO A 166 13.26 -0.59 16.23
C PRO A 166 11.78 -0.31 16.49
N ARG A 167 11.38 -0.37 17.76
CA ARG A 167 10.06 0.11 18.19
C ARG A 167 9.93 1.61 17.95
N ALA A 168 8.76 2.00 17.48
CA ALA A 168 8.34 3.38 17.37
C ALA A 168 7.08 3.64 18.21
N THR A 169 6.66 4.88 18.26
CA THR A 169 5.38 5.31 18.83
C THR A 169 4.44 5.76 17.71
N ILE A 170 3.14 5.77 17.98
CA ILE A 170 2.15 6.24 16.99
C ILE A 170 2.39 7.71 16.59
N ASP A 171 2.93 8.51 17.52
CA ASP A 171 3.25 9.92 17.30
C ASP A 171 4.37 10.11 16.25
N ASP A 172 5.25 9.12 16.08
CA ASP A 172 6.31 9.15 15.07
C ASP A 172 5.77 9.08 13.64
N PHE A 173 4.50 8.65 13.46
CA PHE A 173 3.86 8.47 12.15
C PHE A 173 2.83 9.54 11.81
N VAL A 174 2.69 10.57 12.66
CA VAL A 174 1.71 11.62 12.43
C VAL A 174 1.99 12.32 11.11
N GLY A 175 1.05 12.16 10.18
CA GLY A 175 1.04 12.85 8.90
C GLY A 175 0.45 14.26 9.01
N GLY A 176 0.64 15.01 7.93
CA GLY A 176 0.26 16.41 7.82
C GLY A 176 -0.73 16.70 6.69
N THR A 177 -0.62 17.89 6.13
CA THR A 177 -1.25 18.27 4.87
C THR A 177 -0.72 17.41 3.71
N PRO A 178 -1.38 17.41 2.54
CA PRO A 178 -0.85 16.74 1.35
C PRO A 178 0.60 17.13 1.02
N GLU A 179 0.97 18.41 1.16
CA GLU A 179 2.31 18.93 0.89
C GLU A 179 3.34 18.44 1.93
N GLU A 180 2.97 18.43 3.21
CA GLU A 180 3.81 17.88 4.28
C GLU A 180 4.07 16.38 4.05
N ASN A 181 3.02 15.62 3.68
CA ASN A 181 3.15 14.19 3.38
C ASN A 181 3.91 13.91 2.08
N ALA A 182 3.82 14.79 1.09
CA ALA A 182 4.64 14.73 -0.12
C ALA A 182 6.12 14.93 0.21
N GLN A 183 6.44 15.93 1.05
CA GLN A 183 7.82 16.13 1.51
C GLN A 183 8.34 14.95 2.33
N ILE A 184 7.54 14.38 3.23
CA ILE A 184 7.91 13.17 3.98
C ILE A 184 8.19 12.01 3.03
N THR A 185 7.33 11.82 2.02
CA THR A 185 7.52 10.78 0.99
C THR A 185 8.84 10.99 0.24
N HIS A 186 9.12 12.20 -0.21
CA HIS A 186 10.37 12.55 -0.89
C HIS A 186 11.59 12.34 0.03
N ASP A 187 11.55 12.78 1.28
CA ASP A 187 12.65 12.62 2.23
C ASP A 187 12.95 11.15 2.54
N ILE A 188 11.94 10.28 2.59
CA ILE A 188 12.12 8.82 2.73
C ILE A 188 12.75 8.24 1.46
N LEU A 189 12.18 8.51 0.28
CA LEU A 189 12.63 7.91 -0.98
C LEU A 189 14.02 8.39 -1.41
N SER A 190 14.41 9.61 -1.04
CA SER A 190 15.76 10.14 -1.24
C SER A 190 16.80 9.60 -0.24
N GLY A 191 16.38 8.81 0.74
CA GLY A 191 17.26 8.29 1.80
C GLY A 191 17.68 9.32 2.85
N LYS A 192 17.13 10.55 2.80
CA LYS A 192 17.39 11.62 3.77
C LYS A 192 16.77 11.31 5.13
N ASP A 193 15.54 10.80 5.17
CA ASP A 193 14.92 10.30 6.40
C ASP A 193 15.46 8.89 6.71
N LYS A 194 16.01 8.72 7.91
CA LYS A 194 16.54 7.45 8.44
C LYS A 194 15.89 7.03 9.74
N GLY A 195 14.75 7.65 10.08
CA GLY A 195 14.02 7.42 11.32
C GLY A 195 12.84 6.47 11.18
N PRO A 196 11.94 6.45 12.19
CA PRO A 196 10.82 5.50 12.27
C PRO A 196 9.91 5.49 11.03
N ARG A 197 9.70 6.65 10.40
CA ARG A 197 8.88 6.75 9.19
C ARG A 197 9.46 5.98 8.01
N ARG A 198 10.79 5.91 7.89
CA ARG A 198 11.45 5.05 6.92
C ARG A 198 11.26 3.58 7.29
N ASP A 199 11.44 3.23 8.56
CA ASP A 199 11.34 1.83 9.03
C ASP A 199 9.96 1.22 8.79
N ILE A 200 8.88 1.96 9.03
CA ILE A 200 7.52 1.47 8.79
C ILE A 200 7.21 1.35 7.28
N VAL A 201 7.79 2.21 6.44
CA VAL A 201 7.72 2.08 4.97
C VAL A 201 8.48 0.83 4.51
N LEU A 202 9.69 0.61 5.02
CA LEU A 202 10.48 -0.58 4.74
C LEU A 202 9.76 -1.86 5.16
N LEU A 203 9.08 -1.86 6.32
CA LEU A 203 8.30 -3.00 6.79
C LEU A 203 7.18 -3.38 5.82
N ASN A 204 6.40 -2.40 5.37
CA ASN A 204 5.30 -2.66 4.42
C ASN A 204 5.82 -3.02 3.02
N ALA A 205 6.94 -2.43 2.58
CA ALA A 205 7.57 -2.81 1.32
C ALA A 205 8.13 -4.26 1.38
N ALA A 206 8.76 -4.64 2.49
CA ALA A 206 9.26 -5.99 2.72
C ALA A 206 8.13 -7.03 2.68
N ALA A 207 6.96 -6.71 3.25
CA ALA A 207 5.78 -7.55 3.16
C ALA A 207 5.35 -7.77 1.71
N ALA A 208 5.27 -6.70 0.92
CA ALA A 208 4.87 -6.78 -0.47
C ALA A 208 5.89 -7.56 -1.33
N LEU A 209 7.19 -7.38 -1.10
CA LEU A 209 8.26 -8.08 -1.82
C LEU A 209 8.36 -9.56 -1.44
N SER A 210 8.06 -9.91 -0.18
CA SER A 210 8.11 -11.28 0.32
C SER A 210 6.81 -12.07 0.15
N VAL A 211 5.76 -11.49 -0.45
CA VAL A 211 4.43 -12.11 -0.48
C VAL A 211 4.37 -13.49 -1.13
N ASP A 212 5.22 -13.76 -2.12
CA ASP A 212 5.29 -15.06 -2.81
C ASP A 212 6.23 -16.05 -2.09
N CYS A 213 7.44 -15.61 -1.72
CA CYS A 213 8.47 -16.48 -1.13
C CYS A 213 8.39 -16.64 0.40
N ASN A 214 7.67 -15.74 1.07
CA ASN A 214 7.64 -15.56 2.52
C ASN A 214 9.02 -15.32 3.18
N ASP A 215 9.99 -14.81 2.41
CA ASP A 215 11.33 -14.43 2.91
C ASP A 215 11.37 -12.94 3.27
N TRP A 216 10.94 -12.65 4.50
CA TRP A 216 10.89 -11.28 5.02
C TRP A 216 12.26 -10.60 5.16
N PRO A 217 13.32 -11.28 5.65
CA PRO A 217 14.66 -10.70 5.67
C PRO A 217 15.17 -10.29 4.27
N ALA A 218 14.95 -11.13 3.25
CA ALA A 218 15.29 -10.78 1.87
C ALA A 218 14.48 -9.58 1.37
N GLY A 219 13.15 -9.60 1.55
CA GLY A 219 12.29 -8.49 1.15
C GLY A 219 12.64 -7.17 1.85
N LEU A 220 13.11 -7.22 3.10
CA LEU A 220 13.60 -6.03 3.81
C LEU A 220 14.93 -5.52 3.23
N ALA A 221 15.86 -6.40 2.89
CA ALA A 221 17.12 -6.02 2.26
C ALA A 221 16.88 -5.38 0.88
N GLU A 222 15.99 -5.95 0.08
CA GLU A 222 15.58 -5.44 -1.23
C GLU A 222 14.89 -4.07 -1.12
N ALA A 223 14.00 -3.89 -0.14
CA ALA A 223 13.36 -2.61 0.14
C ALA A 223 14.37 -1.53 0.57
N ARG A 224 15.39 -1.90 1.37
CA ARG A 224 16.47 -0.98 1.78
C ARG A 224 17.30 -0.56 0.57
N GLU A 225 17.72 -1.52 -0.25
CA GLU A 225 18.51 -1.25 -1.46
C GLU A 225 17.75 -0.34 -2.43
N SER A 226 16.44 -0.55 -2.62
CA SER A 226 15.60 0.29 -3.47
C SER A 226 15.62 1.77 -3.05
N ILE A 227 15.61 2.06 -1.74
CA ILE A 227 15.75 3.44 -1.23
C ILE A 227 17.21 3.91 -1.35
N ASP A 228 18.17 3.14 -0.83
CA ASP A 228 19.55 3.59 -0.64
C ASP A 228 20.31 3.75 -1.97
N SER A 229 19.96 2.99 -3.01
CA SER A 229 20.47 3.16 -4.38
C SER A 229 19.85 4.35 -5.13
N GLY A 230 18.76 4.94 -4.61
CA GLY A 230 17.99 5.98 -5.27
C GLY A 230 16.96 5.48 -6.29
N ALA A 231 16.86 4.16 -6.51
CA ALA A 231 15.93 3.59 -7.48
C ALA A 231 14.46 3.95 -7.17
N ALA A 232 14.05 3.92 -5.90
CA ALA A 232 12.69 4.28 -5.50
C ALA A 232 12.34 5.75 -5.82
N LEU A 233 13.31 6.67 -5.64
CA LEU A 233 13.14 8.08 -6.00
C LEU A 233 13.10 8.28 -7.51
N ASP A 234 13.96 7.57 -8.26
CA ASP A 234 13.94 7.60 -9.73
C ASP A 234 12.58 7.13 -10.27
N THR A 235 12.04 6.03 -9.74
CA THR A 235 10.70 5.53 -10.11
C THR A 235 9.62 6.58 -9.85
N LEU A 236 9.65 7.27 -8.71
CA LEU A 236 8.70 8.37 -8.43
C LEU A 236 8.83 9.48 -9.48
N ASN A 237 10.04 9.94 -9.78
CA ASN A 237 10.27 11.02 -10.74
C ASN A 237 9.82 10.64 -12.16
N ARG A 238 10.14 9.41 -12.60
CA ARG A 238 9.70 8.87 -13.89
C ARG A 238 8.19 8.70 -13.96
N TRP A 239 7.56 8.31 -12.85
CA TRP A 239 6.09 8.22 -12.79
C TRP A 239 5.43 9.60 -12.90
N ILE A 240 5.96 10.61 -12.20
CA ILE A 240 5.50 12.01 -12.34
C ILE A 240 5.66 12.48 -13.78
N GLU A 241 6.82 12.25 -14.41
CA GLU A 241 7.09 12.65 -15.79
C GLU A 241 6.14 11.96 -16.78
N LYS A 242 5.96 10.64 -16.66
CA LYS A 242 5.08 9.86 -17.55
C LYS A 242 3.63 10.30 -17.43
N THR A 243 3.10 10.43 -16.21
CA THR A 243 1.70 10.82 -16.00
C THR A 243 1.35 12.22 -16.54
N ASN A 244 2.33 13.12 -16.62
CA ASN A 244 2.14 14.46 -17.20
C ASN A 244 2.32 14.51 -18.73
N ARG A 245 2.82 13.44 -19.34
CA ARG A 245 3.05 13.35 -20.80
C ARG A 245 1.98 12.58 -21.55
N VAL A 246 1.35 11.61 -20.90
CA VAL A 246 0.37 10.72 -21.51
C VAL A 246 -1.03 11.33 -21.52
#